data_AF-A0A7S1RCF3-F1
#
_entry.id   AF-A0A7S1RCF3-F1
#
_cell.length_a   1.000
_cell.length_b   1.000
_cell.length_c   1.000
_cell.angle_alpha   90.00
_cell.angle_beta   90.00
_cell.angle_gamma   90.00
#
_symmetry.space_group_name_H-M   'P 1'
#
loop_
_entity.id
_entity.type
_entity.pdbx_description
1 polymer ?
#
loop_
_entity_poly.entity_id
_entity_poly.type
_entity_poly.pdbx_seq_one_letter_code
_entity_poly.pdbx_strand_id
1 'polypeptide(L)'
;QVLGSGTGDASTLFSDGRFVALPQDAEAATAAVLAARFGCKGDSEVQIMRLTRPDYGYFVIGSWCCWKTWGEMRRRDGSPTCRRTIPVRGGQVEEFQIGIDKDWSRVLHPTQTAEGDVEAGGPGVAHGINWSVRVPEDAKFCEVLVNTNAAPRLRITWDCLPSPPSWQVVSGLGGGGLTVRLTRKLTSKELGKLSEGSVVEELEVRGNRLRYGKLLEGEGPCKGWVSLDFQGRELLRRPSSKKPQSRRELAR
;
A
#
# COMPACT_ATOMS: atom_id res chain seq x y z
N GLN A 1 22.67 -16.00 -47.90
CA GLN A 1 22.10 -14.80 -47.25
C GLN A 1 21.30 -15.29 -46.06
N VAL A 2 21.79 -15.01 -44.86
CA VAL A 2 21.31 -15.57 -43.59
C VAL A 2 20.34 -14.59 -42.94
N LEU A 3 19.18 -15.08 -42.52
CA LEU A 3 18.19 -14.39 -41.69
C LEU A 3 18.74 -14.26 -40.26
N GLY A 4 18.80 -13.04 -39.73
CA GLY A 4 19.14 -12.76 -38.34
C GLY A 4 17.94 -12.22 -37.57
N SER A 5 17.35 -13.06 -36.71
CA SER A 5 16.38 -12.72 -35.68
C SER A 5 17.07 -12.00 -34.52
N GLY A 6 16.73 -10.73 -34.29
CA GLY A 6 17.16 -9.98 -33.12
C GLY A 6 16.04 -9.87 -32.10
N THR A 7 16.03 -10.76 -31.11
CA THR A 7 15.31 -10.57 -29.86
C THR A 7 16.03 -9.50 -29.04
N GLY A 8 15.51 -8.27 -29.05
CA GLY A 8 16.01 -7.19 -28.22
C GLY A 8 15.54 -7.34 -26.79
N ASP A 9 16.47 -7.72 -25.91
CA ASP A 9 16.34 -7.82 -24.46
C ASP A 9 15.85 -6.48 -23.87
N ALA A 10 14.73 -6.50 -23.16
CA ALA A 10 14.15 -5.33 -22.49
C ALA A 10 14.74 -5.14 -21.08
N SER A 11 16.07 -5.05 -21.00
CA SER A 11 16.80 -4.96 -19.73
C SER A 11 17.85 -3.84 -19.72
N THR A 12 17.53 -2.65 -20.21
CA THR A 12 18.46 -1.50 -20.15
C THR A 12 17.72 -0.16 -20.24
N LEU A 13 16.86 0.15 -19.28
CA LEU A 13 16.42 1.54 -19.02
C LEU A 13 16.26 1.77 -17.51
N PHE A 14 17.33 1.55 -16.75
CA PHE A 14 17.45 2.03 -15.37
C PHE A 14 18.89 2.48 -15.10
N SER A 15 19.17 3.72 -15.46
CA SER A 15 20.27 4.50 -14.90
C SER A 15 19.86 5.97 -14.95
N ASP A 16 19.88 6.64 -13.80
CA ASP A 16 19.98 8.11 -13.63
C ASP A 16 18.78 8.88 -13.06
N GLY A 17 17.69 8.24 -12.62
CA GLY A 17 16.74 8.89 -11.70
C GLY A 17 16.20 10.26 -12.17
N ARG A 18 16.16 10.50 -13.49
CA ARG A 18 15.60 11.71 -14.08
C ARG A 18 14.16 11.44 -14.49
N PHE A 19 13.26 12.28 -14.00
CA PHE A 19 11.87 12.33 -14.44
C PHE A 19 11.81 12.54 -15.95
N VAL A 20 11.28 11.55 -16.67
CA VAL A 20 10.98 11.68 -18.10
C VAL A 20 9.68 12.48 -18.21
N ALA A 21 9.69 13.57 -18.99
CA ALA A 21 8.49 14.34 -19.26
C ALA A 21 7.43 13.45 -19.92
N LEU A 22 6.17 13.57 -19.47
CA LEU A 22 5.05 12.84 -20.08
C LEU A 22 4.94 13.24 -21.56
N PRO A 23 4.73 12.28 -22.49
CA PRO A 23 4.47 12.64 -23.88
C PRO A 23 3.20 13.50 -23.94
N GLN A 24 3.29 14.66 -24.61
CA GLN A 24 2.13 15.52 -24.92
C GLN A 24 1.02 14.76 -25.69
N ASP A 25 1.33 13.57 -26.20
CA ASP A 25 0.51 12.79 -27.12
C ASP A 25 -0.34 11.72 -26.42
N ALA A 26 -0.18 11.51 -25.11
CA ALA A 26 -0.89 10.46 -24.36
C ALA A 26 -2.41 10.70 -24.29
N GLU A 27 -2.82 11.98 -24.24
CA GLU A 27 -4.23 12.39 -24.25
C GLU A 27 -4.86 12.14 -25.64
N ALA A 28 -4.14 12.46 -26.72
CA ALA A 28 -4.57 12.21 -28.09
C ALA A 28 -4.65 10.70 -28.41
N ALA A 29 -3.70 9.90 -27.92
CA ALA A 29 -3.71 8.45 -28.06
C ALA A 29 -4.90 7.81 -27.32
N THR A 30 -5.23 8.31 -26.13
CA THR A 30 -6.41 7.89 -25.36
C THR A 30 -7.68 8.23 -26.13
N ALA A 31 -7.82 9.45 -26.65
CA ALA A 31 -8.97 9.86 -27.46
C ALA A 31 -9.14 9.01 -28.74
N ALA A 32 -8.06 8.67 -29.43
CA ALA A 32 -8.09 7.88 -30.66
C ALA A 32 -8.48 6.40 -30.43
N VAL A 33 -7.96 5.76 -29.38
CA VAL A 33 -8.31 4.38 -29.01
C VAL A 33 -9.78 4.30 -28.56
N LEU A 34 -10.26 5.31 -27.84
CA LEU A 34 -11.65 5.40 -27.38
C LEU A 34 -12.63 5.67 -28.53
N ALA A 35 -12.26 6.52 -29.50
CA ALA A 35 -13.06 6.80 -30.69
C ALA A 35 -13.20 5.56 -31.59
N ALA A 36 -12.12 4.79 -31.77
CA ALA A 36 -12.10 3.59 -32.61
C ALA A 36 -12.92 2.42 -32.03
N ARG A 37 -13.00 2.29 -30.69
CA ARG A 37 -13.66 1.14 -30.04
C ARG A 37 -15.14 1.36 -29.71
N PHE A 38 -15.55 2.59 -29.44
CA PHE A 38 -16.91 2.89 -28.98
C PHE A 38 -17.77 3.69 -29.96
N GLY A 39 -17.21 4.13 -31.10
CA GLY A 39 -18.00 4.60 -32.26
C GLY A 39 -18.98 5.75 -31.98
N CYS A 40 -18.65 6.71 -31.10
CA CYS A 40 -19.58 7.75 -30.68
C CYS A 40 -19.01 9.17 -30.81
N LYS A 41 -19.79 10.08 -31.41
CA LYS A 41 -19.61 11.54 -31.42
C LYS A 41 -20.55 12.13 -30.36
N GLY A 42 -20.04 12.59 -29.23
CA GLY A 42 -20.82 13.23 -28.17
C GLY A 42 -19.93 14.04 -27.22
N ASP A 43 -20.54 14.92 -26.41
CA ASP A 43 -19.84 15.82 -25.50
C ASP A 43 -18.83 15.07 -24.62
N SER A 44 -17.57 15.49 -24.68
CA SER A 44 -16.41 14.78 -24.14
C SER A 44 -16.57 14.40 -22.66
N GLU A 45 -17.25 15.23 -21.88
CA GLU A 45 -17.43 15.07 -20.44
C GLU A 45 -18.34 13.88 -20.08
N VAL A 46 -19.47 13.73 -20.78
CA VAL A 46 -20.40 12.60 -20.58
C VAL A 46 -19.76 11.28 -21.00
N GLN A 47 -18.92 11.32 -22.04
CA GLN A 47 -18.17 10.16 -22.50
C GLN A 47 -17.11 9.72 -21.48
N ILE A 48 -16.34 10.66 -20.92
CA ILE A 48 -15.36 10.36 -19.86
C ILE A 48 -16.08 9.82 -18.62
N MET A 49 -17.24 10.38 -18.25
CA MET A 49 -18.03 9.89 -17.11
C MET A 49 -18.48 8.43 -17.28
N ARG A 50 -18.86 8.01 -18.50
CA ARG A 50 -19.19 6.60 -18.79
C ARG A 50 -17.97 5.70 -18.72
N LEU A 51 -16.85 6.14 -19.27
CA LEU A 51 -15.62 5.34 -19.33
C LEU A 51 -14.97 5.17 -17.96
N THR A 52 -15.07 6.19 -17.10
CA THR A 52 -14.55 6.18 -15.71
C THR A 52 -15.43 5.41 -14.74
N ARG A 53 -16.68 5.08 -15.12
CA ARG A 53 -17.60 4.29 -14.29
C ARG A 53 -17.28 2.80 -14.43
N PRO A 54 -16.93 2.11 -13.32
CA PRO A 54 -16.72 0.67 -13.34
C PRO A 54 -18.05 -0.09 -13.32
N ASP A 55 -18.05 -1.28 -13.92
CA ASP A 55 -19.11 -2.28 -13.74
C ASP A 55 -18.87 -3.12 -12.47
N TYR A 56 -17.60 -3.40 -12.14
CA TYR A 56 -17.18 -4.23 -11.00
C TYR A 56 -16.46 -3.42 -9.93
N GLY A 57 -15.50 -2.58 -10.32
CA GLY A 57 -14.83 -1.68 -9.38
C GLY A 57 -13.51 -1.11 -9.88
N TYR A 58 -12.84 -0.41 -8.97
CA TYR A 58 -11.48 0.07 -9.17
C TYR A 58 -10.49 -0.91 -8.54
N PHE A 59 -9.34 -1.06 -9.18
CA PHE A 59 -8.29 -1.97 -8.79
C PHE A 59 -6.95 -1.25 -8.82
N VAL A 60 -6.13 -1.42 -7.79
CA VAL A 60 -4.77 -0.89 -7.77
C VAL A 60 -3.79 -1.99 -8.16
N ILE A 61 -2.77 -1.64 -8.94
CA ILE A 61 -1.65 -2.51 -9.29
C ILE A 61 -0.36 -1.72 -9.29
N GLY A 62 0.76 -2.36 -8.98
CA GLY A 62 2.04 -1.66 -8.89
C GLY A 62 3.24 -2.54 -8.65
N SER A 63 4.38 -1.89 -8.43
CA SER A 63 5.70 -2.50 -8.28
C SER A 63 5.79 -3.51 -7.13
N TRP A 64 5.10 -3.27 -6.00
CA TRP A 64 5.10 -4.19 -4.84
C TRP A 64 4.61 -5.61 -5.15
N CYS A 65 3.84 -5.78 -6.23
CA CYS A 65 3.35 -7.08 -6.70
C CYS A 65 3.92 -7.47 -8.07
N CYS A 66 5.00 -6.82 -8.50
CA CYS A 66 5.59 -6.98 -9.83
C CYS A 66 4.57 -6.81 -10.97
N TRP A 67 3.57 -5.97 -10.78
CA TRP A 67 2.49 -5.75 -11.75
C TRP A 67 1.70 -7.02 -12.15
N LYS A 68 1.68 -8.06 -11.30
CA LYS A 68 1.06 -9.36 -11.62
C LYS A 68 -0.39 -9.50 -11.12
N THR A 69 -0.75 -8.82 -10.03
CA THR A 69 -2.02 -9.07 -9.34
C THR A 69 -2.74 -7.77 -9.03
N TRP A 70 -3.98 -7.67 -9.52
CA TRP A 70 -4.88 -6.57 -9.21
C TRP A 70 -5.40 -6.62 -7.77
N GLY A 71 -5.21 -5.53 -7.02
CA GLY A 71 -5.78 -5.33 -5.69
C GLY A 71 -7.12 -4.60 -5.77
N GLU A 72 -8.22 -5.30 -5.49
CA GLU A 72 -9.55 -4.68 -5.43
C GLU A 72 -9.62 -3.57 -4.38
N MET A 73 -10.08 -2.39 -4.80
CA MET A 73 -10.36 -1.26 -3.93
C MET A 73 -11.77 -1.36 -3.37
N ARG A 74 -11.90 -1.17 -2.06
CA ARG A 74 -13.18 -1.28 -1.37
C ARG A 74 -13.81 0.09 -1.19
N ARG A 75 -15.11 0.19 -1.45
CA ARG A 75 -15.91 1.35 -1.14
C ARG A 75 -16.78 1.05 0.08
N ARG A 76 -16.86 1.99 1.03
CA ARG A 76 -17.84 1.92 2.12
C ARG A 76 -19.19 2.45 1.61
N ASP A 77 -20.30 1.89 2.08
CA ASP A 77 -21.65 2.38 1.72
C ASP A 77 -21.78 3.88 1.94
N GLY A 78 -22.31 4.58 0.93
CA GLY A 78 -22.46 6.04 0.90
C GLY A 78 -21.15 6.83 0.81
N SER A 79 -19.98 6.18 0.81
CA SER A 79 -18.70 6.88 0.64
C SER A 79 -18.39 7.11 -0.84
N PRO A 80 -17.95 8.31 -1.22
CA PRO A 80 -17.48 8.57 -2.57
C PRO A 80 -16.07 8.04 -2.83
N THR A 81 -15.44 7.41 -1.84
CA THR A 81 -14.04 7.03 -1.89
C THR A 81 -13.89 5.51 -1.90
N CYS A 82 -13.25 5.01 -2.95
CA CYS A 82 -12.73 3.65 -2.99
C CYS A 82 -11.31 3.67 -2.40
N ARG A 83 -10.94 2.67 -1.60
CA ARG A 83 -9.62 2.62 -0.96
C ARG A 83 -9.00 1.23 -1.03
N ARG A 84 -7.68 1.18 -1.01
CA ARG A 84 -6.93 -0.06 -0.78
C ARG A 84 -5.65 0.22 -0.01
N THR A 85 -5.43 -0.55 1.05
CA THR A 85 -4.12 -0.64 1.70
C THR A 85 -3.24 -1.64 0.95
N ILE A 86 -2.07 -1.19 0.53
CA ILE A 86 -1.04 -1.98 -0.15
C ILE A 86 0.20 -2.13 0.75
N PRO A 87 0.92 -3.26 0.67
CA PRO A 87 2.22 -3.37 1.31
C PRO A 87 3.25 -2.55 0.53
N VAL A 88 4.13 -1.84 1.25
CA VAL A 88 5.23 -1.05 0.67
C VAL A 88 6.52 -1.29 1.44
N ARG A 89 7.66 -0.99 0.81
CA ARG A 89 8.99 -1.08 1.43
C ARG A 89 9.52 0.31 1.76
N GLY A 90 9.74 0.57 3.04
CA GLY A 90 10.31 1.83 3.52
C GLY A 90 11.67 2.15 2.87
N GLY A 91 11.88 3.42 2.54
CA GLY A 91 13.09 3.92 1.91
C GLY A 91 13.19 3.65 0.40
N GLN A 92 12.14 3.12 -0.23
CA GLN A 92 12.08 2.88 -1.67
C GLN A 92 11.04 3.78 -2.34
N VAL A 93 11.08 3.81 -3.67
CA VAL A 93 10.00 4.37 -4.49
C VAL A 93 9.15 3.21 -4.99
N GLU A 94 7.85 3.28 -4.75
CA GLU A 94 6.87 2.35 -5.31
C GLU A 94 6.10 3.05 -6.42
N GLU A 95 5.77 2.32 -7.48
CA GLU A 95 5.01 2.81 -8.62
C GLU A 95 3.66 2.10 -8.73
N PHE A 96 2.62 2.81 -9.15
CA PHE A 96 1.30 2.21 -9.33
C PHE A 96 0.45 2.86 -10.41
N GLN A 97 -0.60 2.12 -10.79
CA GLN A 97 -1.72 2.56 -11.61
C GLN A 97 -3.04 2.07 -11.03
N ILE A 98 -4.14 2.67 -11.47
CA ILE A 98 -5.50 2.26 -11.10
C ILE A 98 -6.22 1.76 -12.34
N GLY A 99 -6.57 0.48 -12.36
CA GLY A 99 -7.39 -0.13 -13.41
C GLY A 99 -8.86 -0.07 -13.06
N ILE A 100 -9.69 0.14 -14.09
CA ILE A 100 -11.14 -0.02 -14.03
C ILE A 100 -11.46 -1.43 -14.51
N ASP A 101 -12.19 -2.20 -13.70
CA ASP A 101 -12.65 -3.56 -14.06
C ASP A 101 -11.51 -4.53 -14.44
N LYS A 102 -10.29 -4.29 -13.94
CA LYS A 102 -9.05 -5.03 -14.28
C LYS A 102 -8.71 -5.02 -15.78
N ASP A 103 -9.13 -3.98 -16.49
CA ASP A 103 -8.88 -3.80 -17.91
C ASP A 103 -7.70 -2.84 -18.14
N TRP A 104 -6.62 -3.34 -18.74
CA TRP A 104 -5.43 -2.55 -19.09
C TRP A 104 -5.70 -1.46 -20.13
N SER A 105 -6.81 -1.53 -20.86
CA SER A 105 -7.25 -0.45 -21.75
C SER A 105 -8.07 0.64 -21.04
N ARG A 106 -8.41 0.42 -19.76
CA ARG A 106 -9.16 1.35 -18.92
C ARG A 106 -8.36 1.67 -17.65
N VAL A 107 -7.17 2.22 -17.84
CA VAL A 107 -6.26 2.57 -16.74
C VAL A 107 -6.27 4.08 -16.52
N LEU A 108 -6.40 4.47 -15.26
CA LEU A 108 -6.14 5.81 -14.78
C LEU A 108 -4.65 5.96 -14.49
N HIS A 109 -4.10 7.11 -14.82
CA HIS A 109 -2.68 7.42 -14.69
C HIS A 109 -2.49 8.89 -14.28
N PRO A 110 -1.30 9.31 -13.81
CA PRO A 110 -1.07 10.72 -13.53
C PRO A 110 -1.21 11.58 -14.78
N THR A 111 -1.83 12.76 -14.64
CA THR A 111 -1.79 13.86 -15.64
C THR A 111 -0.51 14.70 -15.50
N GLN A 112 0.08 14.70 -14.30
CA GLN A 112 1.29 15.45 -13.95
C GLN A 112 2.17 14.58 -13.05
N THR A 113 3.49 14.71 -13.16
CA THR A 113 4.45 14.15 -12.21
C THR A 113 4.40 14.94 -10.91
N ALA A 114 3.39 14.68 -10.08
CA ALA A 114 3.23 15.32 -8.79
C ALA A 114 2.99 14.29 -7.68
N GLU A 115 3.55 14.55 -6.50
CA GLU A 115 3.23 13.85 -5.26
C GLU A 115 1.90 14.40 -4.70
N GLY A 116 0.96 13.54 -4.25
CA GLY A 116 -0.22 13.96 -3.47
C GLY A 116 -1.58 13.79 -4.15
N ASP A 117 -2.50 14.74 -3.92
CA ASP A 117 -3.89 14.74 -4.41
C ASP A 117 -3.98 15.21 -5.86
N VAL A 118 -3.84 14.27 -6.79
CA VAL A 118 -3.71 14.55 -8.23
C VAL A 118 -4.96 14.14 -9.00
N GLU A 119 -5.35 14.98 -9.96
CA GLU A 119 -6.36 14.64 -10.96
C GLU A 119 -5.86 13.49 -11.84
N ALA A 120 -6.62 12.40 -11.91
CA ALA A 120 -6.31 11.27 -12.77
C ALA A 120 -6.58 11.60 -14.24
N GLY A 121 -5.63 11.23 -15.09
CA GLY A 121 -5.80 11.16 -16.54
C GLY A 121 -6.40 9.82 -16.94
N GLY A 122 -6.83 9.73 -18.21
CA GLY A 122 -7.49 8.55 -18.75
C GLY A 122 -9.00 8.53 -18.45
N PRO A 123 -9.65 7.36 -18.57
CA PRO A 123 -9.07 6.04 -18.70
C PRO A 123 -8.57 5.75 -20.12
N GLY A 124 -7.40 5.14 -20.24
CA GLY A 124 -6.79 4.82 -21.54
C GLY A 124 -5.62 3.83 -21.43
N VAL A 125 -4.93 3.59 -22.54
CA VAL A 125 -3.69 2.81 -22.58
C VAL A 125 -2.54 3.71 -22.18
N ALA A 126 -1.96 3.47 -21.00
CA ALA A 126 -0.96 4.36 -20.39
C ALA A 126 0.26 3.58 -19.89
N HIS A 127 0.85 2.75 -20.74
CA HIS A 127 1.99 1.92 -20.35
C HIS A 127 3.19 2.79 -19.93
N GLY A 128 3.74 2.54 -18.74
CA GLY A 128 4.88 3.28 -18.21
C GLY A 128 4.55 4.67 -17.64
N ILE A 129 3.28 5.07 -17.60
CA ILE A 129 2.83 6.31 -16.97
C ILE A 129 2.26 5.98 -15.60
N ASN A 130 3.08 6.07 -14.57
CA ASN A 130 2.77 5.59 -13.23
C ASN A 130 2.81 6.72 -12.21
N TRP A 131 1.96 6.65 -11.18
CA TRP A 131 2.23 7.43 -9.97
C TRP A 131 3.45 6.85 -9.26
N SER A 132 4.30 7.72 -8.71
CA SER A 132 5.46 7.33 -7.90
C SER A 132 5.25 7.79 -6.46
N VAL A 133 5.44 6.87 -5.52
CA VAL A 133 5.31 7.09 -4.09
C VAL A 133 6.68 6.93 -3.43
N ARG A 134 7.22 8.02 -2.88
CA ARG A 134 8.40 7.92 -1.99
C ARG A 134 7.93 7.39 -0.64
N VAL A 135 8.38 6.18 -0.28
CA VAL A 135 7.94 5.50 0.94
C VAL A 135 8.84 5.92 2.10
N PRO A 136 8.30 6.51 3.19
CA PRO A 136 9.05 6.78 4.42
C PRO A 136 9.72 5.51 4.96
N GLU A 137 10.88 5.63 5.60
CA GLU A 137 11.67 4.47 6.08
C GLU A 137 10.88 3.56 7.05
N ASP A 138 9.98 4.13 7.84
CA ASP A 138 9.17 3.45 8.85
C ASP A 138 7.80 2.96 8.35
N ALA A 139 7.43 3.34 7.12
CA ALA A 139 6.18 2.93 6.51
C ALA A 139 6.27 1.50 5.97
N LYS A 140 5.23 0.71 6.27
CA LYS A 140 5.05 -0.65 5.72
C LYS A 140 3.79 -0.80 4.87
N PHE A 141 2.92 0.21 4.93
CA PHE A 141 1.68 0.24 4.20
C PHE A 141 1.49 1.59 3.54
N CYS A 142 0.79 1.60 2.41
CA CYS A 142 0.29 2.81 1.79
C CYS A 142 -1.22 2.62 1.53
N GLU A 143 -2.04 3.57 1.97
CA GLU A 143 -3.45 3.61 1.63
C GLU A 143 -3.62 4.43 0.37
N VAL A 144 -4.05 3.79 -0.72
CA VAL A 144 -4.37 4.44 -1.99
C VAL A 144 -5.88 4.65 -2.07
N LEU A 145 -6.31 5.84 -2.46
CA LEU A 145 -7.70 6.25 -2.52
C LEU A 145 -8.06 6.80 -3.90
N VAL A 146 -9.26 6.44 -4.38
CA VAL A 146 -9.89 7.01 -5.58
C VAL A 146 -11.15 7.73 -5.10
N ASN A 147 -11.17 9.06 -5.24
CA ASN A 147 -12.35 9.88 -4.98
C ASN A 147 -13.20 10.00 -6.25
N THR A 148 -14.42 9.47 -6.18
CA THR A 148 -15.38 9.42 -7.30
C THR A 148 -16.34 10.60 -7.36
N ASN A 149 -16.40 11.45 -6.33
CA ASN A 149 -17.25 12.65 -6.35
C ASN A 149 -16.75 13.71 -7.34
N ALA A 150 -15.48 13.66 -7.71
CA ALA A 150 -14.90 14.56 -8.69
C ALA A 150 -15.14 14.12 -10.15
N ALA A 151 -16.02 13.13 -10.38
CA ALA A 151 -16.35 12.67 -11.73
C ALA A 151 -16.75 13.85 -12.64
N PRO A 152 -16.27 13.88 -13.90
CA PRO A 152 -15.55 12.80 -14.58
C PRO A 152 -14.04 12.70 -14.25
N ARG A 153 -13.49 13.68 -13.53
CA ARG A 153 -12.06 13.81 -13.21
C ARG A 153 -11.76 13.28 -11.82
N LEU A 154 -11.63 11.96 -11.73
CA LEU A 154 -11.34 11.26 -10.49
C LEU A 154 -10.07 11.83 -9.82
N ARG A 155 -10.08 11.91 -8.48
CA ARG A 155 -8.89 12.33 -7.74
C ARG A 155 -8.26 11.15 -7.04
N ILE A 156 -6.94 11.02 -7.20
CA ILE A 156 -6.15 9.95 -6.60
C ILE A 156 -5.32 10.56 -5.49
N THR A 157 -5.45 10.00 -4.30
CA THR A 157 -4.60 10.32 -3.15
C THR A 157 -3.98 9.06 -2.61
N TRP A 158 -2.85 9.22 -1.94
CA TRP A 158 -2.23 8.13 -1.20
C TRP A 158 -1.57 8.66 0.07
N ASP A 159 -1.55 7.83 1.10
CA ASP A 159 -0.86 8.14 2.34
C ASP A 159 -0.04 6.92 2.80
N CYS A 160 1.23 7.16 3.09
CA CYS A 160 2.12 6.13 3.61
C CYS A 160 1.91 6.03 5.11
N LEU A 161 1.31 4.93 5.54
CA LEU A 161 0.98 4.72 6.93
C LEU A 161 2.22 4.18 7.66
N PRO A 162 2.63 4.82 8.77
CA PRO A 162 3.67 4.25 9.62
C PRO A 162 3.20 2.87 10.08
N SER A 163 4.13 1.92 10.20
CA SER A 163 3.78 0.67 10.89
C SER A 163 3.34 0.99 12.32
N PRO A 164 2.23 0.40 12.82
CA PRO A 164 1.84 0.64 14.20
C PRO A 164 2.99 0.23 15.14
N PRO A 165 3.14 0.90 16.29
CA PRO A 165 4.21 0.58 17.22
C PRO A 165 4.25 -0.92 17.50
N SER A 166 5.44 -1.52 17.47
CA SER A 166 5.59 -2.91 17.87
C SER A 166 5.93 -3.01 19.35
N TRP A 167 5.59 -4.15 19.94
CA TRP A 167 5.92 -4.49 21.32
C TRP A 167 6.55 -5.87 21.36
N GLN A 168 7.69 -5.99 22.01
CA GLN A 168 8.35 -7.26 22.27
C GLN A 168 7.96 -7.78 23.65
N VAL A 169 7.54 -9.04 23.72
CA VAL A 169 7.29 -9.75 24.98
C VAL A 169 8.63 -9.92 25.69
N VAL A 170 8.81 -9.19 26.78
CA VAL A 170 9.94 -9.35 27.70
C VAL A 170 9.45 -10.24 28.83
N SER A 171 9.91 -11.48 28.87
CA SER A 171 9.48 -12.41 29.92
C SER A 171 10.54 -12.52 31.02
N GLY A 172 10.04 -12.64 32.24
CA GLY A 172 10.81 -12.79 33.49
C GLY A 172 9.93 -13.32 34.62
N LEU A 173 8.82 -14.01 34.28
CA LEU A 173 7.83 -14.49 35.24
C LEU A 173 7.83 -16.03 35.43
N GLY A 174 8.78 -16.75 34.82
CA GLY A 174 8.93 -18.21 35.02
C GLY A 174 7.78 -19.08 34.51
N GLY A 175 6.78 -18.50 33.84
CA GLY A 175 5.50 -19.16 33.51
C GLY A 175 5.27 -19.47 32.02
N GLY A 176 6.30 -19.44 31.17
CA GLY A 176 6.22 -19.88 29.77
C GLY A 176 5.43 -18.95 28.83
N GLY A 177 5.45 -17.63 29.08
CA GLY A 177 4.87 -16.62 28.17
C GLY A 177 3.79 -15.74 28.79
N LEU A 178 3.35 -14.76 28.00
CA LEU A 178 2.39 -13.71 28.36
C LEU A 178 0.95 -14.13 28.02
N THR A 179 0.09 -14.24 29.04
CA THR A 179 -1.31 -14.66 28.84
C THR A 179 -2.11 -13.67 28.00
N VAL A 180 -2.65 -14.17 26.89
CA VAL A 180 -3.50 -13.43 25.97
C VAL A 180 -4.97 -13.67 26.33
N ARG A 181 -5.74 -12.59 26.39
CA ARG A 181 -7.19 -12.64 26.66
C ARG A 181 -8.01 -12.13 25.49
N LEU A 182 -9.24 -12.62 25.37
CA LEU A 182 -10.16 -12.23 24.30
C LEU A 182 -10.55 -10.75 24.36
N THR A 183 -10.68 -10.21 25.58
CA THR A 183 -11.11 -8.81 25.79
C THR A 183 -10.19 -8.10 26.78
N ARG A 184 -10.40 -6.78 26.93
CA ARG A 184 -9.65 -5.96 27.89
C ARG A 184 -9.75 -6.46 29.33
N LYS A 185 -10.88 -7.10 29.72
CA LYS A 185 -11.14 -7.56 31.09
C LYS A 185 -10.21 -8.71 31.48
N LEU A 186 -9.65 -8.63 32.69
CA LEU A 186 -8.80 -9.67 33.28
C LEU A 186 -9.53 -10.99 33.52
N THR A 187 -10.85 -10.97 33.64
CA THR A 187 -11.70 -12.17 33.80
C THR A 187 -12.15 -12.78 32.48
N SER A 188 -11.75 -12.21 31.33
CA SER A 188 -12.17 -12.73 30.04
C SER A 188 -11.38 -13.97 29.62
N LYS A 189 -11.98 -14.76 28.72
CA LYS A 189 -11.45 -16.01 28.19
C LYS A 189 -9.98 -15.87 27.77
N GLU A 190 -9.14 -16.77 28.25
CA GLU A 190 -7.76 -16.91 27.82
C GLU A 190 -7.72 -17.55 26.44
N LEU A 191 -6.94 -16.96 25.53
CA LEU A 191 -6.76 -17.43 24.17
C LEU A 191 -5.48 -18.25 24.00
N GLY A 192 -4.58 -18.20 24.98
CA GLY A 192 -3.27 -18.83 24.95
C GLY A 192 -2.21 -17.92 25.57
N LYS A 193 -0.93 -18.25 25.33
CA LYS A 193 0.22 -17.46 25.78
C LYS A 193 1.04 -17.02 24.57
N LEU A 194 1.56 -15.80 24.61
CA LEU A 194 2.62 -15.35 23.72
C LEU A 194 3.97 -15.73 24.31
N SER A 195 4.80 -16.41 23.54
CA SER A 195 6.14 -16.82 23.96
C SER A 195 7.03 -15.60 24.23
N GLU A 196 8.03 -15.77 25.10
CA GLU A 196 9.07 -14.76 25.31
C GLU A 196 9.77 -14.38 24.00
N GLY A 197 10.10 -13.10 23.84
CA GLY A 197 10.73 -12.59 22.63
C GLY A 197 9.77 -12.33 21.46
N SER A 198 8.51 -12.78 21.55
CA SER A 198 7.50 -12.53 20.52
C SER A 198 7.29 -11.04 20.29
N VAL A 199 7.12 -10.62 19.05
CA VAL A 199 6.91 -9.22 18.66
C VAL A 199 5.49 -9.06 18.10
N VAL A 200 4.72 -8.13 18.64
CA VAL A 200 3.32 -7.90 18.26
C VAL A 200 3.06 -6.45 17.86
N GLU A 201 2.09 -6.24 16.97
CA GLU A 201 1.66 -4.93 16.48
C GLU A 201 0.62 -4.28 17.42
N GLU A 202 0.86 -3.04 17.85
CA GLU A 202 -0.06 -2.23 18.68
C GLU A 202 -1.32 -1.86 17.89
N LEU A 203 -2.49 -2.28 18.37
CA LEU A 203 -3.76 -1.78 17.86
C LEU A 203 -4.41 -0.76 18.79
N GLU A 204 -4.27 -0.95 20.10
CA GLU A 204 -4.88 -0.07 21.10
C GLU A 204 -4.19 -0.24 22.46
N VAL A 205 -3.84 0.87 23.12
CA VAL A 205 -3.40 0.87 24.52
C VAL A 205 -4.47 1.54 25.40
N ARG A 206 -4.88 0.86 26.47
CA ARG A 206 -5.84 1.38 27.46
C ARG A 206 -5.36 1.08 28.87
N GLY A 207 -4.72 2.07 29.51
CA GLY A 207 -4.06 1.86 30.80
C GLY A 207 -2.99 0.77 30.67
N ASN A 208 -2.96 -0.19 31.60
CA ASN A 208 -2.04 -1.33 31.58
C ASN A 208 -2.53 -2.49 30.67
N ARG A 209 -3.19 -2.20 29.55
CA ARG A 209 -3.71 -3.24 28.64
C ARG A 209 -3.43 -2.86 27.19
N LEU A 210 -2.78 -3.76 26.47
CA LEU A 210 -2.50 -3.66 25.04
C LEU A 210 -3.41 -4.63 24.28
N ARG A 211 -4.15 -4.12 23.30
CA ARG A 211 -4.76 -4.92 22.23
C ARG A 211 -3.77 -5.01 21.08
N TYR A 212 -3.43 -6.22 20.66
CA TYR A 212 -2.56 -6.46 19.53
C TYR A 212 -3.27 -7.26 18.42
N GLY A 213 -2.79 -7.10 17.18
CA GLY A 213 -3.48 -7.58 15.98
C GLY A 213 -2.74 -8.64 15.17
N LYS A 214 -1.44 -8.45 14.96
CA LYS A 214 -0.58 -9.33 14.17
C LYS A 214 0.63 -9.73 15.01
N LEU A 215 0.96 -11.01 14.97
CA LEU A 215 2.22 -11.55 15.46
C LEU A 215 3.27 -11.35 14.36
N LEU A 216 4.27 -10.52 14.63
CA LEU A 216 5.35 -10.20 13.69
C LEU A 216 6.47 -11.23 13.79
N GLU A 217 6.81 -11.65 15.01
CA GLU A 217 7.83 -12.65 15.32
C GLU A 217 7.41 -13.45 16.56
N GLY A 218 7.88 -14.69 16.68
CA GLY A 218 7.61 -15.56 17.83
C GLY A 218 6.36 -16.44 17.67
N GLU A 219 5.83 -16.92 18.79
CA GLU A 219 4.75 -17.91 18.84
C GLU A 219 3.63 -17.50 19.79
N GLY A 220 2.39 -17.86 19.45
CA GLY A 220 1.20 -17.65 20.27
C GLY A 220 -0.01 -17.19 19.45
N PRO A 221 -1.08 -16.74 20.13
CA PRO A 221 -2.29 -16.27 19.46
C PRO A 221 -2.00 -15.06 18.55
N CYS A 222 -2.64 -15.00 17.38
CA CYS A 222 -2.39 -13.94 16.40
C CYS A 222 -2.90 -12.56 16.85
N LYS A 223 -3.89 -12.53 17.74
CA LYS A 223 -4.51 -11.30 18.25
C LYS A 223 -5.06 -11.49 19.67
N GLY A 224 -5.20 -10.39 20.40
CA GLY A 224 -5.87 -10.39 21.70
C GLY A 224 -5.44 -9.24 22.60
N TRP A 225 -5.72 -9.38 23.89
CA TRP A 225 -5.41 -8.40 24.93
C TRP A 225 -4.42 -8.96 25.94
N VAL A 226 -3.36 -8.22 26.20
CA VAL A 226 -2.27 -8.55 27.13
C VAL A 226 -2.02 -7.40 28.10
N SER A 227 -1.34 -7.67 29.20
CA SER A 227 -0.90 -6.62 30.14
C SER A 227 0.48 -6.11 29.75
N LEU A 228 0.71 -4.80 29.92
CA LEU A 228 2.02 -4.18 29.64
C LEU A 228 3.00 -4.42 30.80
N ASP A 229 2.50 -4.42 32.03
CA ASP A 229 3.22 -4.68 33.26
C ASP A 229 2.43 -5.59 34.22
N PHE A 230 3.12 -6.21 35.17
CA PHE A 230 2.51 -6.91 36.31
C PHE A 230 3.40 -6.79 37.54
N GLN A 231 2.83 -6.32 38.67
CA GLN A 231 3.56 -6.10 39.93
C GLN A 231 4.85 -5.28 39.75
N GLY A 232 4.79 -4.23 38.91
CA GLY A 232 5.93 -3.35 38.63
C GLY A 232 6.98 -3.95 37.68
N ARG A 233 6.76 -5.16 37.15
CA ARG A 233 7.62 -5.78 36.14
C ARG A 233 7.04 -5.52 34.75
N GLU A 234 7.86 -4.96 33.87
CA GLU A 234 7.53 -4.80 32.45
C GLU A 234 7.39 -6.18 31.79
N LEU A 235 6.27 -6.42 31.09
CA LEU A 235 6.00 -7.63 30.32
C LEU A 235 6.10 -7.41 28.82
N LEU A 236 5.97 -6.15 28.39
CA LEU A 236 6.09 -5.74 27.00
C LEU A 236 6.94 -4.49 26.91
N ARG A 237 7.94 -4.52 26.04
CA ARG A 237 8.83 -3.40 25.78
C ARG A 237 8.69 -2.94 24.33
N ARG A 238 8.67 -1.63 24.10
CA ARG A 238 8.84 -1.11 22.73
C ARG A 238 10.27 -1.40 22.26
N PRO A 239 10.47 -2.13 21.16
CA PRO A 239 11.81 -2.33 20.63
C PRO A 239 12.36 -0.94 20.31
N SER A 240 13.46 -0.57 20.97
CA SER A 240 14.12 0.70 20.72
C SER A 240 14.39 0.78 19.22
N SER A 241 13.90 1.83 18.56
CA SER A 241 14.24 2.11 17.17
C SER A 241 15.76 2.17 17.08
N LYS A 242 16.41 1.10 16.58
CA LYS A 242 17.85 1.11 16.36
C LYS A 242 18.11 2.26 15.41
N LYS A 243 18.74 3.34 15.88
CA LYS A 243 19.45 4.25 14.97
C LYS A 243 20.45 3.40 14.19
N PRO A 244 20.64 3.62 12.88
CA PRO A 244 21.66 2.90 12.14
C PRO A 244 23.00 3.12 12.84
N GLN A 245 23.60 2.03 13.33
CA GLN A 245 24.96 2.06 13.86
C GLN A 245 25.86 2.55 12.73
N SER A 246 26.40 3.75 12.90
CA SER A 246 27.37 4.34 11.98
C SER A 246 28.54 3.38 11.82
N ARG A 247 28.66 2.78 10.65
CA ARG A 247 29.78 1.95 10.24
C ARG A 247 31.00 2.85 9.98
N ARG A 248 31.73 3.21 11.02
CA ARG A 248 33.09 3.75 10.94
C ARG A 248 33.88 3.27 12.14
N GLU A 249 34.56 2.13 11.96
CA GLU A 249 35.90 1.86 12.50
C GLU A 249 36.31 0.43 12.12
N LEU A 250 36.96 0.30 10.96
CA LEU A 250 37.94 -0.75 10.65
C LEU A 250 38.65 -0.33 9.37
N ALA A 251 39.47 0.71 9.50
CA ALA A 251 40.67 0.89 8.70
C ALA A 251 41.82 0.93 9.72
N ARG A 252 42.42 -0.24 9.93
CA ARG A 252 43.83 -0.36 10.30
C ARG A 252 44.55 -0.82 9.03
#